data_AF-A0A3C2AFC3-F1
#
_entry.id   AF-A0A3C2AFC3-F1
#
_cell.length_a   1.000
_cell.length_b   1.000
_cell.length_c   1.000
_cell.angle_alpha   90.00
_cell.angle_beta   90.00
_cell.angle_gamma   90.00
#
_symmetry.space_group_name_H-M   'P 1'
#
loop_
_entity.id
_entity.type
_entity.pdbx_description
1 polymer ?
#
loop_
_entity_poly.entity_id
_entity_poly.type
_entity_poly.pdbx_seq_one_letter_code
_entity_poly.pdbx_strand_id
1 'polypeptide(L)'
;ITYVVDAIFSKENIEKIISLAEGADILYCEATFLEEDIERAKERYHLTARQAGELARRAGVKRLEIFHFSPRYKYMEGRLYKEAMDEFNKS
;
A
#
# COMPACT_ATOMS: atom_id res chain seq x y z
N ILE A 1 -4.97 -12.84 8.24
CA ILE A 1 -3.86 -12.39 7.38
C ILE A 1 -4.43 -12.21 5.99
N THR A 2 -4.19 -11.07 5.35
CA THR A 2 -4.70 -10.71 4.02
C THR A 2 -3.54 -10.30 3.12
N TYR A 3 -3.64 -10.59 1.81
CA TYR A 3 -2.64 -10.22 0.79
C TYR A 3 -3.30 -9.40 -0.31
N VAL A 4 -2.65 -8.31 -0.74
CA VAL A 4 -3.07 -7.45 -1.84
C VAL A 4 -1.86 -7.14 -2.71
N VAL A 5 -1.98 -7.44 -4.02
CA VAL A 5 -0.94 -7.23 -5.03
C VAL A 5 -1.61 -6.94 -6.38
N ASP A 6 -0.89 -6.26 -7.28
CA ASP A 6 -1.32 -5.90 -8.64
C ASP A 6 -2.70 -5.20 -8.68
N ALA A 7 -2.84 -4.16 -7.86
CA ALA A 7 -4.04 -3.37 -7.70
C ALA A 7 -3.81 -1.90 -8.08
N ILE A 8 -4.74 -1.35 -8.87
CA ILE A 8 -4.87 0.09 -9.04
C ILE A 8 -5.71 0.71 -7.93
N PHE A 9 -5.33 1.91 -7.47
CA PHE A 9 -6.05 2.70 -6.46
C PHE A 9 -7.32 3.37 -7.03
N SER A 10 -8.27 2.57 -7.49
CA SER A 10 -9.59 3.01 -7.96
C SER A 10 -10.61 2.97 -6.83
N LYS A 11 -11.69 3.76 -6.93
CA LYS A 11 -12.77 3.77 -5.92
C LYS A 11 -13.30 2.36 -5.61
N GLU A 12 -13.57 1.58 -6.65
CA GLU A 12 -14.09 0.21 -6.53
C GLU A 12 -13.08 -0.71 -5.82
N ASN A 13 -11.80 -0.65 -6.18
CA ASN A 13 -10.78 -1.49 -5.56
C ASN A 13 -10.53 -1.09 -4.11
N ILE A 14 -10.56 0.20 -3.80
CA ILE A 14 -10.42 0.70 -2.43
C ILE A 14 -11.50 0.07 -1.53
N GLU A 15 -12.76 0.12 -1.94
CA GLU A 15 -13.88 -0.45 -1.17
C GLU A 15 -13.71 -1.97 -1.00
N LYS A 16 -13.36 -2.69 -2.07
CA LYS A 16 -13.13 -4.14 -2.03
C LYS A 16 -11.95 -4.53 -1.13
N ILE A 17 -10.83 -3.82 -1.24
CA ILE A 17 -9.62 -4.09 -0.46
C ILE A 17 -9.85 -3.83 1.02
N ILE A 18 -10.51 -2.71 1.36
CA ILE A 18 -10.83 -2.38 2.75
C ILE A 18 -11.72 -3.46 3.35
N SER A 19 -12.79 -3.85 2.65
CA SER A 19 -13.70 -4.90 3.13
C SER A 19 -13.00 -6.27 3.24
N LEU A 20 -12.11 -6.60 2.31
CA LEU A 20 -11.32 -7.84 2.36
C LEU A 20 -10.32 -7.87 3.52
N ALA A 21 -9.74 -6.72 3.87
CA ALA A 21 -8.72 -6.60 4.90
C ALA A 21 -9.27 -6.25 6.28
N GLU A 22 -10.57 -5.98 6.40
CA GLU A 22 -11.20 -5.47 7.63
C GLU A 22 -10.89 -6.37 8.83
N GLY A 23 -10.27 -5.79 9.87
CA GLY A 23 -9.93 -6.48 11.11
C GLY A 23 -8.82 -7.54 11.01
N ALA A 24 -8.10 -7.63 9.88
CA ALA A 24 -7.00 -8.57 9.74
C ALA A 24 -5.84 -8.26 10.72
N ASP A 25 -5.23 -9.30 11.28
CA ASP A 25 -4.04 -9.14 12.14
C ASP A 25 -2.84 -8.57 11.36
N ILE A 26 -2.67 -8.99 10.10
CA ILE A 26 -1.61 -8.54 9.21
C ILE A 26 -2.18 -8.40 7.80
N LEU A 27 -1.94 -7.24 7.18
CA LEU A 27 -2.08 -7.01 5.75
C LEU A 27 -0.71 -6.96 5.10
N TYR A 28 -0.46 -7.88 4.17
CA TYR A 28 0.65 -7.78 3.23
C TYR A 28 0.15 -7.04 1.99
N CYS A 29 0.68 -5.85 1.72
CA CYS A 29 0.22 -5.00 0.62
C CYS A 29 1.38 -4.62 -0.29
N GLU A 30 1.16 -4.60 -1.61
CA GLU A 30 2.15 -4.02 -2.50
C GLU A 30 2.36 -2.52 -2.24
N ALA A 31 3.57 -2.06 -2.48
CA ALA A 31 3.96 -0.65 -2.45
C ALA A 31 4.99 -0.40 -3.55
N THR A 32 4.58 -0.61 -4.80
CA THR A 32 5.50 -0.65 -5.94
C THR A 32 6.21 0.70 -6.16
N PHE A 33 5.52 1.81 -5.88
CA PHE A 33 6.03 3.17 -6.07
C PHE A 33 5.94 4.04 -4.82
N LEU A 34 6.76 5.09 -4.76
CA LEU A 34 6.54 6.21 -3.84
C LEU A 34 5.42 7.11 -4.37
N GLU A 35 4.80 7.91 -3.50
CA GLU A 35 3.77 8.87 -3.91
C GLU A 35 4.30 9.92 -4.90
N GLU A 36 5.58 10.28 -4.81
CA GLU A 36 6.24 11.18 -5.77
C GLU A 36 6.20 10.65 -7.22
N ASP A 37 5.98 9.33 -7.40
CA ASP A 37 5.87 8.63 -8.69
C ASP A 37 4.43 8.15 -8.98
N ILE A 38 3.40 8.80 -8.41
CA ILE A 38 1.98 8.40 -8.54
C ILE A 38 1.50 8.16 -9.97
N GLU A 39 1.95 8.97 -10.94
CA GLU A 39 1.54 8.80 -12.34
C GLU A 39 2.06 7.48 -12.91
N ARG A 40 3.25 7.04 -12.51
CA ARG A 40 3.78 5.71 -12.91
C ARG A 40 3.01 4.58 -12.27
N ALA A 41 2.61 4.74 -11.01
CA ALA A 41 1.78 3.77 -10.31
C ALA A 41 0.46 3.55 -11.06
N LYS A 42 -0.20 4.64 -11.50
CA LYS A 42 -1.41 4.58 -12.31
C LYS A 42 -1.18 3.93 -13.68
N GLU A 43 -0.15 4.36 -14.41
CA GLU A 43 0.19 3.81 -15.74
C GLU A 43 0.47 2.31 -15.69
N ARG A 44 1.04 1.82 -14.59
CA ARG A 44 1.39 0.40 -14.40
C ARG A 44 0.39 -0.38 -13.56
N TYR A 45 -0.73 0.22 -13.17
CA TYR A 45 -1.78 -0.41 -12.36
C TYR A 45 -1.30 -0.97 -11.01
N HIS A 46 -0.42 -0.23 -10.33
CA HIS A 46 0.09 -0.57 -8.99
C HIS A 46 -0.26 0.51 -7.96
N LEU A 47 -0.09 0.15 -6.69
CA LEU A 47 -0.20 1.07 -5.56
C LEU A 47 1.10 1.84 -5.28
N THR A 48 0.94 3.03 -4.72
CA THR A 48 2.02 3.73 -4.01
C THR A 48 2.12 3.27 -2.55
N ALA A 49 3.27 3.51 -1.91
CA ALA A 49 3.47 3.22 -0.49
C ALA A 49 2.49 4.02 0.39
N ARG A 50 2.26 5.31 0.08
CA ARG A 50 1.19 6.09 0.73
C ARG A 50 -0.17 5.40 0.60
N GLN A 51 -0.55 4.96 -0.59
CA GLN A 51 -1.84 4.29 -0.82
C GLN A 51 -1.98 2.97 -0.03
N ALA A 52 -0.91 2.17 0.05
CA ALA A 52 -0.89 0.96 0.87
C ALA A 52 -1.13 1.26 2.36
N GLY A 53 -0.48 2.31 2.89
CA GLY A 53 -0.71 2.81 4.24
C GLY A 53 -2.14 3.27 4.48
N GLU A 54 -2.73 3.99 3.51
CA GLU A 54 -4.11 4.48 3.58
C GLU A 54 -5.12 3.32 3.64
N LEU A 55 -4.95 2.30 2.80
CA LEU A 55 -5.81 1.11 2.77
C LEU A 55 -5.74 0.35 4.09
N ALA A 56 -4.52 0.12 4.60
CA ALA A 56 -4.31 -0.56 5.87
C ALA A 56 -4.99 0.18 7.03
N ARG A 57 -4.80 1.50 7.10
CA ARG A 57 -5.39 2.34 8.15
C ARG A 57 -6.91 2.29 8.10
N ARG A 58 -7.49 2.47 6.91
CA ARG A 58 -8.94 2.45 6.71
C ARG A 58 -9.56 1.08 6.97
N ALA A 59 -8.84 0.00 6.73
CA ALA A 59 -9.25 -1.37 7.04
C ALA A 59 -9.10 -1.74 8.53
N GLY A 60 -8.46 -0.89 9.35
CA GLY A 60 -8.28 -1.16 10.77
C GLY A 60 -7.42 -2.39 11.07
N VAL A 61 -6.45 -2.71 10.20
CA VAL A 61 -5.56 -3.86 10.40
C VAL A 61 -4.59 -3.59 11.55
N LYS A 62 -4.17 -4.64 12.26
CA LYS A 62 -3.24 -4.46 13.39
C LYS A 62 -1.81 -4.17 12.93
N ARG A 63 -1.41 -4.69 11.78
CA ARG A 63 -0.08 -4.54 11.19
C ARG A 63 -0.17 -4.46 9.67
N LEU A 64 0.66 -3.59 9.09
CA LEU A 64 0.94 -3.53 7.67
C LEU A 64 2.36 -4.05 7.42
N GLU A 65 2.52 -4.89 6.39
CA GLU A 65 3.82 -5.26 5.83
C GLU A 65 3.78 -4.96 4.32
N ILE A 66 4.76 -4.19 3.82
CA ILE A 66 4.78 -3.80 2.41
C ILE A 66 5.78 -4.62 1.61
N PHE A 67 5.48 -4.86 0.33
CA PHE A 67 6.37 -5.59 -0.58
C PHE A 67 6.20 -5.16 -2.04
N HIS A 68 6.81 -5.90 -2.97
CA HIS A 68 6.67 -5.72 -4.42
C HIS A 68 7.24 -4.37 -4.93
N PHE A 69 8.44 -4.01 -4.50
CA PHE A 69 9.05 -2.72 -4.82
C PHE A 69 9.57 -2.64 -6.26
N SER A 70 9.41 -1.47 -6.88
CA SER A 70 10.08 -1.19 -8.16
C SER A 70 11.61 -1.28 -7.98
N PRO A 71 12.35 -1.90 -8.92
CA PRO A 71 13.81 -1.91 -8.93
C PRO A 71 14.44 -0.50 -8.89
N ARG A 72 13.67 0.54 -9.22
CA ARG A 72 14.05 1.95 -9.09
C ARG A 72 14.48 2.33 -7.67
N TYR A 73 13.87 1.71 -6.65
CA TYR A 73 14.13 2.02 -5.25
C TYR A 73 15.09 1.02 -4.61
N LYS A 74 15.88 0.29 -5.40
CA LYS A 74 16.92 -0.59 -4.88
C LYS A 74 17.86 0.22 -3.97
N TYR A 75 18.07 -0.28 -2.75
CA TYR A 75 18.81 0.39 -1.67
C TYR A 75 18.15 1.64 -1.07
N MET A 76 16.89 1.92 -1.45
CA MET A 76 16.06 3.00 -0.92
C MET A 76 14.71 2.48 -0.40
N GLU A 77 14.60 1.17 -0.14
CA GLU A 77 13.37 0.52 0.33
C GLU A 77 12.86 1.15 1.63
N GLY A 78 13.77 1.65 2.47
CA GLY A 78 13.42 2.40 3.68
C GLY A 78 12.56 3.64 3.42
N ARG A 79 12.64 4.27 2.23
CA ARG A 79 11.74 5.38 1.86
C ARG A 79 10.30 4.90 1.70
N LEU A 80 10.09 3.74 1.05
CA LEU A 80 8.76 3.14 0.86
C LEU A 80 8.16 2.75 2.22
N TYR A 81 8.95 2.09 3.08
CA TYR A 81 8.51 1.74 4.43
C TYR A 81 8.14 2.98 5.24
N LYS A 82 8.98 4.02 5.21
CA LYS A 82 8.69 5.27 5.90
C LYS A 82 7.38 5.89 5.42
N GLU A 83 7.20 6.04 4.11
CA GLU A 83 5.98 6.65 3.56
C GLU A 83 4.72 5.85 3.88
N ALA A 84 4.76 4.52 3.74
CA ALA A 84 3.64 3.65 4.08
C ALA A 84 3.28 3.74 5.57
N MET A 85 4.29 3.70 6.45
CA MET A 85 4.06 3.74 7.91
C MET A 85 3.65 5.14 8.39
N ASP A 86 4.16 6.21 7.77
CA ASP A 86 3.71 7.57 8.05
C ASP A 86 2.22 7.72 7.74
N GLU A 87 1.72 7.15 6.63
CA GLU A 87 0.28 7.17 6.31
C GLU A 87 -0.54 6.21 7.19
N PHE A 88 -0.03 5.00 7.45
CA PHE A 88 -0.71 4.00 8.26
C PHE A 88 -0.98 4.50 9.69
N ASN A 89 -0.05 5.28 10.25
CA ASN A 89 -0.13 5.79 11.63
C ASN A 89 -0.85 7.15 11.76
N LYS A 90 -1.43 7.71 10.70
CA LYS A 90 -2.21 8.96 10.82
C LYS A 90 -3.45 8.75 11.69
N SER A 91 -3.73 9.71 12.56
CA SER A 91 -4.96 9.78 13.37
C SER A 91 -6.14 10.30 12.57
#